data_AF-A0A7S1Z4I1-F1
#
_entry.id   AF-A0A7S1Z4I1-F1
#
_cell.length_a   1.000
_cell.length_b   1.000
_cell.length_c   1.000
_cell.angle_alpha   90.00
_cell.angle_beta   90.00
_cell.angle_gamma   90.00
#
_symmetry.space_group_name_H-M   'P 1'
#
loop_
_entity.id
_entity.type
_entity.pdbx_description
1 polymer ?
#
loop_
_entity_poly.entity_id
_entity_poly.type
_entity_poly.pdbx_seq_one_letter_code
_entity_poly.pdbx_strand_id
1 'polypeptide(L)'
;GDEEEEEEDDDDDLGVIDMSRCEQLLGKAEQLYGTALCASWALGTYGRHGGKGTGDVLALMDEALDEGGMEQVLLLRRPPAPTNGGDCVEDLSDAAPASVGLLRSLGFAYRPRRCEVAMAIMRTRGVVFEDIPMEDDGSEEAERREAERRKAALAELWAKRRKGQNK
;
A
#
# COMPACT_ATOMS: atom_id res chain seq x y z
N GLY A 1 -24.30 21.91 -37.32
CA GLY A 1 -25.30 21.17 -36.56
C GLY A 1 -24.52 20.14 -35.81
N ASP A 2 -24.28 20.47 -34.54
CA ASP A 2 -23.95 19.61 -33.41
C ASP A 2 -23.01 18.44 -33.68
N GLU A 3 -21.72 18.70 -33.48
CA GLU A 3 -20.79 17.70 -32.98
C GLU A 3 -21.06 17.64 -31.47
N GLU A 4 -21.89 16.68 -31.04
CA GLU A 4 -22.08 16.36 -29.63
C GLU A 4 -20.72 15.86 -29.09
N GLU A 5 -20.10 16.66 -28.24
CA GLU A 5 -18.94 16.26 -27.44
C GLU A 5 -19.40 15.11 -26.51
N GLU A 6 -18.89 13.89 -26.77
CA GLU A 6 -18.96 12.79 -25.83
C GLU A 6 -18.06 13.16 -24.62
N GLU A 7 -18.64 13.81 -23.61
CA GLU A 7 -18.05 13.88 -22.27
C GLU A 7 -18.07 12.46 -21.69
N GLU A 8 -17.03 11.67 -21.98
CA GLU A 8 -16.85 10.34 -21.39
C GLU A 8 -16.60 10.47 -19.88
N ASP A 9 -17.54 9.90 -19.12
CA ASP A 9 -17.56 9.38 -17.74
C ASP A 9 -16.22 8.88 -17.13
N ASP A 10 -15.14 9.67 -17.14
CA ASP A 10 -13.82 9.22 -16.65
C ASP A 10 -13.60 9.38 -15.11
N ASP A 11 -14.60 9.90 -14.39
CA ASP A 11 -14.49 10.20 -12.95
C ASP A 11 -15.04 9.08 -12.02
N ASP A 12 -15.79 8.12 -12.54
CA ASP A 12 -16.51 7.12 -11.72
C ASP A 12 -15.58 6.18 -10.91
N ASP A 13 -14.31 6.07 -11.34
CA ASP A 13 -13.30 5.24 -10.68
C ASP A 13 -12.41 6.02 -9.68
N LEU A 14 -12.61 7.33 -9.52
CA LEU A 14 -11.72 8.13 -8.68
C LEU A 14 -11.88 7.74 -7.20
N GLY A 15 -10.82 7.18 -6.63
CA GLY A 15 -10.81 6.68 -5.25
C GLY A 15 -11.29 5.23 -5.09
N VAL A 16 -11.60 4.54 -6.20
CA VAL A 16 -11.85 3.10 -6.21
C VAL A 16 -10.52 2.34 -6.21
N ILE A 17 -10.36 1.43 -5.24
CA ILE A 17 -9.19 0.54 -5.15
C ILE A 17 -9.64 -0.86 -5.56
N ASP A 18 -9.20 -1.32 -6.74
CA ASP A 18 -9.49 -2.69 -7.19
C ASP A 18 -8.67 -3.71 -6.39
N MET A 19 -9.36 -4.46 -5.52
CA MET A 19 -8.79 -5.54 -4.72
C MET A 19 -9.20 -6.94 -5.22
N SER A 20 -9.84 -7.04 -6.40
CA SER A 20 -10.36 -8.30 -6.95
C SER A 20 -9.29 -9.37 -7.15
N ARG A 21 -8.03 -8.96 -7.40
CA ARG A 21 -6.87 -9.85 -7.57
C ARG A 21 -6.08 -10.10 -6.28
N CYS A 22 -6.54 -9.61 -5.13
CA CYS A 22 -5.92 -9.89 -3.84
C CYS A 22 -6.48 -11.18 -3.26
N GLU A 23 -6.08 -12.33 -3.83
CA GLU A 23 -6.55 -13.67 -3.42
C GLU A 23 -6.30 -13.97 -1.93
N GLN A 24 -5.36 -13.26 -1.30
CA GLN A 24 -5.06 -13.35 0.12
C GLN A 24 -6.17 -12.76 1.01
N LEU A 25 -7.04 -11.90 0.49
CA LEU A 25 -8.23 -11.42 1.18
C LEU A 25 -9.26 -12.54 1.23
N LEU A 26 -9.11 -13.43 2.21
CA LEU A 26 -10.03 -14.54 2.46
C LEU A 26 -11.36 -14.07 3.07
N GLY A 27 -11.41 -12.82 3.51
CA GLY A 27 -12.56 -12.17 4.11
C GLY A 27 -13.45 -11.50 3.08
N LYS A 28 -14.74 -11.50 3.42
CA LYS A 28 -15.85 -10.88 2.71
C LYS A 28 -15.77 -9.35 2.85
N ALA A 29 -16.89 -8.64 2.65
CA ALA A 29 -16.95 -7.18 2.65
C ALA A 29 -16.31 -6.50 3.88
N GLU A 30 -16.29 -7.15 5.03
CA GLU A 30 -15.77 -6.63 6.30
C GLU A 30 -14.25 -6.44 6.29
N GLN A 31 -13.51 -7.37 5.68
CA GLN A 31 -12.05 -7.26 5.57
C GLN A 31 -11.66 -6.17 4.56
N LEU A 32 -12.41 -6.06 3.46
CA LEU A 32 -12.23 -4.98 2.49
C LEU A 32 -12.47 -3.62 3.13
N TYR A 33 -13.52 -3.49 3.95
CA TYR A 33 -13.82 -2.26 4.66
C TYR A 33 -12.70 -1.88 5.65
N GLY A 34 -12.24 -2.82 6.48
CA GLY A 34 -11.12 -2.59 7.39
C GLY A 34 -9.83 -2.20 6.66
N THR A 35 -9.55 -2.84 5.51
CA THR A 35 -8.41 -2.52 4.65
C THR A 35 -8.51 -1.11 4.08
N ALA A 36 -9.68 -0.72 3.56
CA ALA A 36 -9.90 0.62 3.01
C ALA A 36 -9.76 1.73 4.07
N LEU A 37 -10.26 1.50 5.28
CA LEU A 37 -10.10 2.42 6.40
C LEU A 37 -8.62 2.64 6.75
N CYS A 38 -7.88 1.53 6.90
CA CYS A 38 -6.46 1.56 7.22
C CYS A 38 -5.63 2.20 6.09
N ALA A 39 -5.92 1.89 4.83
CA ALA A 39 -5.25 2.46 3.68
C ALA A 39 -5.46 3.98 3.61
N SER A 40 -6.68 4.45 3.84
CA SER A 40 -6.96 5.88 3.85
C SER A 40 -6.33 6.59 5.04
N TRP A 41 -6.28 5.96 6.21
CA TRP A 41 -5.54 6.50 7.36
C TRP A 41 -4.05 6.66 7.03
N ALA A 42 -3.43 5.65 6.41
CA ALA A 42 -2.04 5.69 6.00
C ALA A 42 -1.79 6.80 4.96
N LEU A 43 -2.66 6.92 3.96
CA LEU A 43 -2.62 7.98 2.94
C LEU A 43 -2.68 9.38 3.56
N GLY A 44 -3.58 9.60 4.53
CA GLY A 44 -3.64 10.87 5.27
C GLY A 44 -2.42 11.13 6.16
N THR A 45 -1.73 10.07 6.58
CA THR A 45 -0.54 10.13 7.45
C THR A 45 0.72 10.49 6.67
N TYR A 46 0.89 10.02 5.42
CA TYR A 46 2.03 10.43 4.57
C TYR A 46 2.11 11.95 4.40
N GLY A 47 0.96 12.61 4.18
CA GLY A 47 0.91 14.07 4.02
C GLY A 47 1.29 14.85 5.28
N ARG A 48 1.26 14.22 6.47
CA ARG A 48 1.57 14.85 7.76
C ARG A 48 2.99 14.53 8.24
N HIS A 49 3.54 13.40 7.83
CA HIS A 49 4.86 12.92 8.23
C HIS A 49 5.79 12.85 7.02
N GLY A 50 6.14 14.02 6.47
CA GLY A 50 7.10 14.13 5.39
C GLY A 50 8.41 13.41 5.74
N GLY A 51 8.85 12.49 4.88
CA GLY A 51 10.08 11.73 5.03
C GLY A 51 9.95 10.33 5.66
N LYS A 52 8.75 9.90 6.07
CA LYS A 52 8.53 8.51 6.49
C LYS A 52 8.21 7.63 5.28
N GLY A 53 8.88 6.49 5.18
CA GLY A 53 8.61 5.51 4.13
C GLY A 53 7.31 4.73 4.39
N THR A 54 6.87 3.98 3.38
CA THR A 54 5.67 3.14 3.49
C THR A 54 5.72 2.17 4.67
N GLY A 55 6.90 1.58 4.93
CA GLY A 55 7.10 0.68 6.07
C GLY A 55 6.88 1.36 7.41
N ASP A 56 7.37 2.60 7.58
CA ASP A 56 7.25 3.36 8.82
C ASP A 56 5.80 3.75 9.10
N VAL A 57 5.08 4.21 8.07
CA VAL A 57 3.66 4.57 8.20
C VAL A 57 2.81 3.35 8.54
N LEU A 58 3.11 2.20 7.93
CA LEU A 58 2.43 0.95 8.26
C LEU A 58 2.76 0.46 9.68
N ALA A 59 3.96 0.70 10.20
CA ALA A 59 4.31 0.39 11.58
C ALA A 59 3.54 1.27 12.58
N LEU A 60 3.45 2.59 12.31
CA LEU A 60 2.62 3.50 13.12
C LEU A 60 1.14 3.09 13.13
N MET A 61 0.65 2.60 11.99
CA MET A 61 -0.71 2.08 11.89
C MET A 61 -0.90 0.86 12.79
N ASP A 62 0.05 -0.08 12.77
CA ASP A 62 0.01 -1.27 13.62
C ASP A 62 0.05 -0.89 15.11
N GLU A 63 0.88 0.09 15.50
CA GLU A 63 0.91 0.64 16.87
C GLU A 63 -0.44 1.24 17.26
N ALA A 64 -1.05 2.07 16.38
CA ALA A 64 -2.37 2.64 16.63
C ALA A 64 -3.47 1.57 16.77
N LEU A 65 -3.40 0.52 15.95
CA LEU A 65 -4.30 -0.64 16.01
C LEU A 65 -4.07 -1.48 17.28
N ASP A 66 -2.84 -1.58 17.79
CA ASP A 66 -2.52 -2.28 19.02
C ASP A 66 -3.03 -1.53 20.26
N GLU A 67 -2.95 -0.20 20.24
CA GLU A 67 -3.37 0.65 21.36
C GLU A 67 -4.90 0.76 21.50
N GLY A 68 -5.61 0.99 20.39
CA GLY A 68 -7.05 1.27 20.42
C GLY A 68 -7.87 0.53 19.37
N GLY A 69 -7.28 -0.44 18.67
CA GLY A 69 -7.96 -1.18 17.61
C GLY A 69 -8.36 -0.30 16.43
N MET A 70 -9.36 -0.76 15.67
CA MET A 70 -9.92 -0.02 14.54
C MET A 70 -10.54 1.33 14.94
N GLU A 71 -10.89 1.49 16.22
CA GLU A 71 -11.45 2.74 16.77
C GLU A 71 -10.43 3.88 16.66
N GLN A 72 -9.17 3.59 16.98
CA GLN A 72 -8.09 4.57 16.91
C GLN A 72 -7.86 5.06 15.48
N VAL A 73 -7.89 4.15 14.49
CA VAL A 73 -7.75 4.47 13.07
C VAL A 73 -8.91 5.34 12.56
N LEU A 74 -10.14 5.08 13.03
CA LEU A 74 -11.33 5.86 12.67
C LEU A 74 -11.30 7.27 13.28
N LEU A 75 -10.89 7.39 14.54
CA LEU A 75 -10.82 8.67 15.26
C LEU A 75 -9.72 9.58 14.71
N LEU A 76 -8.57 9.02 14.33
CA LEU A 76 -7.42 9.75 13.81
C LEU A 76 -7.59 10.23 12.35
N ARG A 77 -8.65 9.79 11.67
CA ARG A 77 -8.93 10.11 10.25
C ARG A 77 -9.45 11.54 10.04
N ARG A 78 -9.82 12.27 11.10
CA ARG A 78 -10.35 13.64 10.97
C ARG A 78 -9.20 14.65 10.80
N PRO A 79 -9.18 15.49 9.76
CA PRO A 79 -8.32 16.65 9.74
C PRO A 79 -8.79 17.67 10.79
N PRO A 80 -7.91 18.36 11.53
CA PRO A 80 -8.31 19.62 12.11
C PRO A 80 -8.72 20.53 10.95
N ALA A 81 -9.96 21.04 10.98
CA ALA A 81 -10.39 22.03 10.00
C ALA A 81 -9.41 23.22 10.03
N PRO A 82 -9.06 23.83 8.88
CA PRO A 82 -8.30 25.07 8.89
C PRO A 82 -9.14 26.14 9.59
N THR A 83 -8.75 26.50 10.82
CA THR A 83 -9.39 27.55 11.60
C THR A 83 -8.99 28.91 11.00
N ASN A 84 -9.73 29.35 9.99
CA ASN A 84 -9.81 30.77 9.68
C ASN A 84 -10.65 31.42 10.78
N GLY A 85 -9.95 32.01 11.76
CA GLY A 85 -10.43 32.93 12.78
C GLY A 85 -11.93 32.96 13.05
N GLY A 86 -12.38 32.22 14.06
CA GLY A 86 -13.74 32.30 14.54
C GLY A 86 -14.13 31.03 15.29
N ASP A 87 -13.95 31.09 16.61
CA ASP A 87 -14.56 30.27 17.65
C ASP A 87 -15.73 29.37 17.18
N CYS A 88 -15.41 28.12 16.86
CA CYS A 88 -16.34 26.99 16.93
C CYS A 88 -15.52 25.71 17.11
N VAL A 89 -15.13 25.45 18.36
CA VAL A 89 -14.84 24.09 18.79
C VAL A 89 -16.18 23.35 18.78
N GLU A 90 -16.59 22.81 17.62
CA GLU A 90 -17.52 21.70 17.65
C GLU A 90 -16.77 20.51 18.25
N ASP A 91 -16.82 20.46 19.58
CA ASP A 91 -16.47 19.34 20.42
C ASP A 91 -17.36 18.16 20.04
N LEU A 92 -16.97 17.45 18.98
CA LEU A 92 -17.62 16.25 18.49
C LEU A 92 -17.10 14.99 19.19
N SER A 93 -16.52 15.15 20.39
CA SER A 93 -16.19 14.03 21.27
C SER A 93 -17.41 13.15 21.59
N ASP A 94 -18.63 13.67 21.46
CA ASP A 94 -19.87 12.93 21.72
C ASP A 94 -20.44 12.13 20.52
N ALA A 95 -20.06 12.43 19.27
CA ALA A 95 -20.62 11.76 18.07
C ALA A 95 -19.75 10.60 17.54
N ALA A 96 -18.46 10.61 17.88
CA ALA A 96 -17.51 9.58 17.46
C ALA A 96 -17.70 8.20 18.12
N PRO A 97 -18.15 8.05 19.39
CA PRO A 97 -18.22 6.73 20.02
C PRO A 97 -19.37 5.85 19.47
N ALA A 98 -20.46 6.45 18.99
CA ALA A 98 -21.64 5.71 18.55
C ALA A 98 -21.44 5.02 17.18
N SER A 99 -20.84 5.71 16.21
CA SER A 99 -20.58 5.15 14.88
C SER A 99 -19.50 4.07 14.91
N VAL A 100 -18.47 4.27 15.74
CA VAL A 100 -17.40 3.29 15.98
C VAL A 100 -17.96 2.05 16.69
N GLY A 101 -18.77 2.24 17.74
CA GLY A 101 -19.46 1.15 18.43
C GLY A 101 -20.42 0.38 17.52
N LEU A 102 -21.10 1.06 16.60
CA LEU A 102 -21.98 0.44 15.60
C LEU A 102 -21.17 -0.40 14.60
N LEU A 103 -20.09 0.13 14.04
CA LEU A 103 -19.23 -0.59 13.08
C LEU A 103 -18.61 -1.86 13.71
N ARG A 104 -18.23 -1.77 14.99
CA ARG A 104 -17.77 -2.92 15.76
C ARG A 104 -18.88 -3.95 15.96
N SER A 105 -20.09 -3.50 16.33
CA SER A 105 -21.25 -4.37 16.56
C SER A 105 -21.75 -5.06 15.29
N LEU A 106 -21.59 -4.41 14.13
CA LEU A 106 -21.93 -4.94 12.82
C LEU A 106 -20.82 -5.84 12.22
N GLY A 107 -19.68 -6.00 12.90
CA GLY A 107 -18.59 -6.86 12.44
C GLY A 107 -17.66 -6.24 11.39
N PHE A 108 -17.79 -4.94 11.09
CA PHE A 108 -16.95 -4.23 10.12
C PHE A 108 -15.59 -3.76 10.70
N ALA A 109 -15.27 -4.12 11.94
CA ALA A 109 -14.02 -3.78 12.61
C ALA A 109 -12.96 -4.90 12.51
N TYR A 110 -12.81 -5.51 11.33
CA TYR A 110 -11.74 -6.50 11.12
C TYR A 110 -10.39 -5.82 10.98
N ARG A 111 -9.39 -6.27 11.74
CA ARG A 111 -8.01 -5.79 11.61
C ARG A 111 -7.37 -6.39 10.36
N PRO A 112 -7.09 -5.60 9.30
CA PRO A 112 -6.42 -6.12 8.12
C PRO A 112 -4.95 -6.44 8.42
N ARG A 113 -4.35 -7.33 7.62
CA ARG A 113 -2.91 -7.57 7.68
C ARG A 113 -2.18 -6.39 7.03
N ARG A 114 -0.99 -6.09 7.53
CA ARG A 114 -0.13 -5.02 6.99
C ARG A 114 0.09 -5.10 5.47
N CYS A 115 0.27 -6.32 4.93
CA CYS A 115 0.45 -6.52 3.49
C CYS A 115 -0.80 -6.18 2.67
N GLU A 116 -2.00 -6.34 3.22
CA GLU A 116 -3.26 -6.02 2.55
C GLU A 116 -3.45 -4.52 2.42
N VAL A 117 -3.12 -3.79 3.48
CA VAL A 117 -3.11 -2.33 3.48
C VAL A 117 -2.06 -1.79 2.52
N ALA A 118 -0.84 -2.34 2.55
CA ALA A 118 0.21 -1.97 1.60
C ALA A 118 -0.24 -2.19 0.14
N MET A 119 -0.86 -3.35 -0.12
CA MET A 119 -1.43 -3.69 -1.43
C MET A 119 -2.53 -2.74 -1.88
N ALA A 120 -3.40 -2.29 -0.98
CA ALA A 120 -4.43 -1.31 -1.29
C ALA A 120 -3.83 0.06 -1.64
N ILE A 121 -2.83 0.51 -0.86
CA ILE A 121 -2.12 1.76 -1.13
C ILE A 121 -1.43 1.72 -2.49
N MET A 122 -0.71 0.64 -2.82
CA MET A 122 -0.03 0.47 -4.11
C MET A 122 -0.99 0.40 -5.30
N ARG A 123 -2.26 0.03 -5.08
CA ARG A 123 -3.30 -0.02 -6.11
C ARG A 123 -4.17 1.24 -6.16
N THR A 124 -3.92 2.20 -5.28
CA THR A 124 -4.65 3.47 -5.28
C THR A 124 -4.18 4.31 -6.47
N ARG A 125 -5.10 4.66 -7.38
CA ARG A 125 -4.79 5.54 -8.51
C ARG A 125 -4.33 6.91 -8.01
N GLY A 126 -3.35 7.51 -8.68
CA GLY A 126 -2.81 8.83 -8.34
C GLY A 126 -1.75 8.84 -7.24
N VAL A 127 -1.43 7.69 -6.62
CA VAL A 127 -0.30 7.58 -5.69
C VAL A 127 0.99 7.41 -6.49
N VAL A 128 1.96 8.30 -6.26
CA VAL A 128 3.30 8.24 -6.83
C VAL A 128 4.27 7.92 -5.69
N PHE A 129 5.06 6.85 -5.87
CA PHE A 129 6.15 6.54 -4.96
C PHE A 129 7.44 7.14 -5.52
N GLU A 130 8.20 7.83 -4.67
CA GLU A 130 9.53 8.28 -5.03
C GLU A 130 10.47 7.09 -5.13
N ASP A 131 11.29 7.04 -6.19
CA ASP A 131 12.36 6.06 -6.31
C ASP A 131 13.38 6.30 -5.19
N ILE A 132 13.48 5.34 -4.28
CA ILE A 132 14.57 5.34 -3.30
C ILE A 132 15.85 5.06 -4.08
N PRO A 133 16.88 5.93 -4.03
CA PRO A 133 18.14 5.64 -4.69
C PRO A 133 18.71 4.36 -4.08
N MET A 134 18.65 3.27 -4.84
CA MET A 134 19.32 2.03 -4.48
C MET A 134 20.81 2.29 -4.67
N GLU A 135 21.57 2.32 -3.57
CA GLU A 135 23.02 2.25 -3.66
C GLU A 135 23.35 0.91 -4.32
N ASP A 136 23.91 0.94 -5.52
CA ASP A 136 24.41 -0.25 -6.20
C ASP A 136 25.57 -0.82 -5.37
N ASP A 137 25.27 -1.88 -4.62
CA ASP A 137 26.25 -2.61 -3.80
C ASP A 137 27.18 -3.50 -4.65
N GLY A 138 26.97 -3.51 -5.98
CA GLY A 138 27.71 -4.29 -6.95
C GLY A 138 27.45 -5.80 -6.84
N SER A 139 26.48 -6.24 -6.02
CA SER A 139 26.15 -7.65 -5.82
C SER A 139 25.63 -8.29 -7.11
N GLU A 140 24.74 -7.60 -7.82
CA GLU A 140 24.17 -8.05 -9.08
C GLU A 140 25.26 -8.16 -10.17
N GLU A 141 26.21 -7.23 -10.20
CA GLU A 141 27.33 -7.29 -11.13
C GLU A 141 28.36 -8.37 -10.76
N ALA A 142 28.53 -8.67 -9.47
CA ALA A 142 29.34 -9.79 -9.00
C ALA A 142 28.71 -11.14 -9.39
N GLU A 143 27.39 -11.31 -9.23
CA GLU A 143 26.66 -12.51 -9.64
C GLU A 143 26.73 -12.72 -11.16
N ARG A 144 26.60 -11.64 -11.95
CA ARG A 144 26.76 -11.70 -13.40
C ARG A 144 28.14 -12.20 -13.81
N ARG A 145 29.22 -11.69 -13.19
CA ARG A 145 30.58 -12.16 -13.46
C ARG A 145 30.79 -13.61 -13.04
N GLU A 146 30.21 -14.06 -11.93
CA GLU A 146 30.33 -15.45 -11.51
C GLU A 146 29.58 -16.40 -12.47
N ALA A 147 28.39 -16.01 -12.92
CA ALA A 147 27.62 -16.75 -13.92
C ALA A 147 28.38 -16.88 -15.24
N GLU A 148 29.05 -15.82 -15.71
CA GLU A 148 29.90 -15.86 -16.90
C GLU A 148 31.10 -16.79 -16.73
N ARG A 149 31.76 -16.77 -15.56
CA ARG A 149 32.88 -17.68 -15.26
C ARG A 149 32.42 -19.15 -15.23
N ARG A 150 31.25 -19.43 -14.64
CA ARG A 150 30.65 -20.77 -14.64
C ARG A 150 30.32 -21.23 -16.07
N LYS A 151 29.77 -20.34 -16.90
CA LYS A 151 29.46 -20.61 -18.31
C LYS A 151 30.72 -20.90 -19.13
N ALA A 152 31.79 -20.12 -18.94
CA ALA A 152 33.06 -20.33 -19.61
C ALA A 152 33.73 -21.66 -19.21
N ALA A 153 33.75 -21.97 -17.91
CA ALA A 153 34.30 -23.23 -17.40
C ALA A 153 33.55 -24.45 -17.95
N LEU A 154 32.22 -24.38 -18.00
CA LEU A 154 31.42 -25.41 -18.65
C LEU A 154 31.77 -25.54 -20.13
N ALA A 155 31.79 -24.45 -20.89
CA ALA A 155 32.11 -24.46 -22.32
C ALA A 155 33.47 -25.13 -22.61
N GLU A 156 34.48 -24.90 -21.75
CA GLU A 156 35.79 -25.52 -21.85
C GLU A 156 35.74 -27.04 -21.62
N LEU A 157 35.00 -27.50 -20.61
CA LEU A 157 34.77 -28.93 -20.36
C LEU A 157 34.08 -29.62 -21.54
N TRP A 158 33.07 -28.98 -22.12
CA TRP A 158 32.36 -29.47 -23.31
C TRP A 158 33.28 -29.53 -24.55
N ALA A 159 34.19 -28.57 -24.72
CA ALA A 159 35.17 -28.57 -25.80
C ALA A 159 36.22 -29.69 -25.64
N LYS A 160 36.71 -29.91 -24.41
CA LYS A 160 37.62 -31.03 -24.08
C LYS A 160 36.96 -32.39 -24.33
N ARG A 161 35.69 -32.55 -23.95
CA ARG A 161 34.91 -33.77 -24.20
C ARG A 161 34.76 -34.07 -25.70
N ARG A 162 34.45 -33.06 -26.52
CA ARG A 162 34.32 -33.22 -27.98
C ARG A 162 35.65 -33.60 -28.66
N LYS A 163 36.77 -33.05 -28.19
CA LYS A 163 38.10 -33.41 -28.71
C LYS A 163 38.53 -34.83 -28.31
N GLY A 164 38.07 -35.34 -27.17
CA GLY A 164 38.37 -36.70 -26.70
C GLY A 164 37.58 -37.82 -27.39
N GLN A 165 36.44 -37.50 -28.03
CA GLN A 165 35.59 -38.49 -28.73
C GLN A 165 35.95 -38.67 -30.22
N ASN A 166 36.87 -37.87 -30.76
CA ASN A 166 37.35 -37.94 -32.16
C ASN A 166 38.70 -38.69 -32.29
N LYS A 167 39.06 -39.51 -31.30
CA LYS A 167 40.15 -40.48 -31.34
C LYS A 167 39.58 -41.87 -31.18
#